data_AF-A0A6A6QZP2-F1
#
_entry.id   AF-A0A6A6QZP2-F1
#
_cell.length_a   1.000
_cell.length_b   1.000
_cell.length_c   1.000
_cell.angle_alpha   90.00
_cell.angle_beta   90.00
_cell.angle_gamma   90.00
#
_symmetry.space_group_name_H-M   'P 1'
#
loop_
_entity.id
_entity.type
_entity.pdbx_description
1 polymer ?
#
loop_
_entity_poly.entity_id
_entity_poly.type
_entity_poly.pdbx_seq_one_letter_code
_entity_poly.pdbx_strand_id
1 'polypeptide(L)'
;MAVSILCRILTALAALQIAVALNIPSSVEKSYIQPSRRLSLIATSKEAYLNLELRPRNEFYYQNETTASFIVDTSVNYEHRGSPFTNKTFTPGRIDSVPFTTMKIQITNTLDSMTLVAWSDVAVNSMSNEFAFNLSSLAPKASAYPVNIIGISPDGIQSYYATSSITVLLAGELRNNRTVAC
;
A
#
# COMPACT_ATOMS: atom_id res chain seq x y z
N MET A 1 -1.47 -69.46 -4.84
CA MET A 1 -2.62 -68.54 -4.70
C MET A 1 -2.10 -67.15 -4.31
N ALA A 2 -1.53 -66.39 -5.24
CA ALA A 2 -1.08 -65.00 -5.00
C ALA A 2 -0.88 -64.18 -6.29
N VAL A 3 -1.49 -64.60 -7.41
CA VAL A 3 -1.25 -63.96 -8.74
C VAL A 3 -2.54 -63.40 -9.36
N SER A 4 -3.71 -63.68 -8.77
CA SER A 4 -5.01 -63.25 -9.33
C SER A 4 -5.46 -61.85 -8.91
N ILE A 5 -4.86 -61.26 -7.86
CA ILE A 5 -5.35 -59.98 -7.29
C ILE A 5 -4.63 -58.76 -7.89
N LEU A 6 -3.39 -58.89 -8.37
CA LEU A 6 -2.69 -57.76 -8.99
C LEU A 6 -3.20 -57.41 -10.41
N CYS A 7 -3.87 -58.34 -11.11
CA CYS A 7 -4.32 -58.11 -12.49
C CYS A 7 -5.61 -57.25 -12.58
N ARG A 8 -6.39 -57.14 -11.50
CA ARG A 8 -7.62 -56.31 -11.48
C ARG A 8 -7.43 -54.89 -10.93
N ILE A 9 -6.29 -54.59 -10.31
CA ILE A 9 -5.98 -53.23 -9.86
C ILE A 9 -5.33 -52.43 -11.01
N LEU A 10 -4.60 -53.10 -11.92
CA LEU A 10 -3.93 -52.43 -13.04
C LEU A 10 -4.86 -52.05 -14.21
N THR A 11 -6.10 -52.56 -14.25
CA THR A 11 -7.09 -52.25 -15.29
C THR A 11 -8.11 -51.18 -14.90
N ALA A 12 -8.02 -50.60 -13.69
CA ALA A 12 -8.83 -49.46 -13.28
C ALA A 12 -8.16 -48.09 -13.49
N LEU A 13 -6.88 -48.06 -13.89
CA LEU A 13 -6.09 -46.84 -14.07
C LEU A 13 -5.96 -46.38 -15.53
N ALA A 14 -6.55 -47.11 -16.48
CA ALA A 14 -6.41 -46.86 -17.92
C ALA A 14 -7.74 -46.53 -18.64
N ALA A 15 -8.79 -46.13 -17.90
CA ALA A 15 -10.10 -45.79 -18.48
C ALA A 15 -10.70 -44.49 -17.93
N LEU A 16 -9.86 -43.55 -17.46
CA LEU A 16 -10.33 -42.21 -17.09
C LEU A 16 -9.37 -41.14 -17.60
N GLN A 17 -9.20 -41.10 -18.90
CA GLN A 17 -8.78 -39.90 -19.62
C GLN A 17 -9.84 -39.59 -20.68
N ILE A 18 -10.08 -38.29 -20.85
CA ILE A 18 -10.90 -37.65 -21.89
C ILE A 18 -12.39 -37.46 -21.50
N ALA A 19 -12.63 -36.63 -20.50
CA ALA A 19 -13.87 -35.83 -20.40
C ALA A 19 -13.70 -34.66 -19.42
N VAL A 20 -12.68 -33.81 -19.63
CA VAL A 20 -12.75 -32.44 -19.14
C VAL A 20 -12.88 -31.58 -20.38
N ALA A 21 -14.13 -31.36 -20.76
CA ALA A 21 -14.49 -30.43 -21.80
C ALA A 21 -13.92 -29.06 -21.42
N LEU A 22 -12.98 -28.61 -22.24
CA LEU A 22 -12.57 -27.23 -22.37
C LEU A 22 -13.82 -26.37 -22.53
N ASN A 23 -14.28 -25.76 -21.45
CA ASN A 23 -15.22 -24.65 -21.52
C ASN A 23 -14.42 -23.40 -21.94
N ILE A 24 -14.03 -23.37 -23.21
CA ILE A 24 -13.53 -22.17 -23.88
C ILE A 24 -14.78 -21.42 -24.33
N PRO A 25 -15.15 -20.28 -23.73
CA PRO A 25 -16.09 -19.39 -24.39
C PRO A 25 -15.43 -18.93 -25.69
N SER A 26 -16.02 -19.34 -26.80
CA SER A 26 -15.73 -18.81 -28.12
C SER A 26 -16.05 -17.32 -28.11
N SER A 27 -15.07 -16.50 -28.41
CA SER A 27 -15.31 -15.19 -29.00
C SER A 27 -14.07 -14.81 -29.79
N VAL A 28 -14.25 -14.98 -31.10
CA VAL A 28 -13.34 -14.61 -32.17
C VAL A 28 -12.79 -13.21 -31.93
N GLU A 29 -11.47 -13.12 -31.82
CA GLU A 29 -10.71 -11.90 -31.94
C GLU A 29 -10.89 -11.34 -33.37
N LYS A 30 -11.70 -10.30 -33.51
CA LYS A 30 -11.58 -9.35 -34.61
C LYS A 30 -11.13 -8.03 -34.02
N SER A 31 -9.82 -7.82 -34.07
CA SER A 31 -9.20 -6.50 -33.91
C SER A 31 -9.83 -5.54 -34.92
N TYR A 32 -10.70 -4.67 -34.42
CA TYR A 32 -11.18 -3.50 -35.16
C TYR A 32 -10.58 -2.29 -34.46
N ILE A 33 -9.52 -1.74 -35.06
CA ILE A 33 -8.97 -0.43 -34.68
C ILE A 33 -10.11 0.59 -34.82
N GLN A 34 -10.56 1.18 -33.71
CA GLN A 34 -11.42 2.37 -33.71
C GLN A 34 -10.76 3.47 -32.86
N PRO A 35 -10.47 4.64 -33.44
CA PRO A 35 -9.68 5.69 -32.82
C PRO A 35 -10.58 6.56 -31.95
N SER A 36 -10.69 6.25 -30.65
CA SER A 36 -11.02 7.23 -29.59
C SER A 36 -11.07 6.53 -28.23
N ARG A 37 -10.21 7.00 -27.33
CA ARG A 37 -10.05 6.64 -25.92
C ARG A 37 -11.40 6.32 -25.22
N ARG A 38 -11.72 5.03 -25.07
CA ARG A 38 -12.91 4.56 -24.35
C ARG A 38 -12.66 4.74 -22.85
N LEU A 39 -13.44 5.58 -22.17
CA LEU A 39 -13.46 5.64 -20.72
C LEU A 39 -13.91 4.26 -20.20
N SER A 40 -13.03 3.52 -19.53
CA SER A 40 -13.42 2.30 -18.83
C SER A 40 -14.33 2.69 -17.67
N LEU A 41 -15.59 2.25 -17.69
CA LEU A 41 -16.47 2.41 -16.54
C LEU A 41 -15.88 1.59 -15.39
N ILE A 42 -15.38 2.26 -14.34
CA ILE A 42 -14.95 1.55 -13.13
C ILE A 42 -16.21 1.00 -12.48
N ALA A 43 -16.29 -0.32 -12.28
CA ALA A 43 -17.41 -0.93 -11.60
C ALA A 43 -17.45 -0.44 -10.14
N THR A 44 -18.56 0.14 -9.73
CA THR A 44 -18.76 0.60 -8.35
C THR A 44 -19.16 -0.58 -7.46
N SER A 45 -18.49 -0.69 -6.32
CA SER A 45 -18.77 -1.61 -5.24
C SER A 45 -19.99 -1.17 -4.41
N LYS A 46 -20.71 -2.13 -3.82
CA LYS A 46 -21.65 -1.84 -2.72
C LYS A 46 -20.95 -1.59 -1.39
N GLU A 47 -19.75 -2.14 -1.23
CA GLU A 47 -18.91 -2.02 -0.05
C GLU A 47 -17.92 -0.86 -0.20
N ALA A 48 -17.71 -0.11 0.87
CA ALA A 48 -16.75 0.98 0.89
C ALA A 48 -15.33 0.44 1.11
N TYR A 49 -14.35 1.13 0.54
CA TYR A 49 -12.94 0.87 0.70
C TYR A 49 -12.25 2.14 1.18
N LEU A 50 -11.27 2.01 2.06
CA LEU A 50 -10.39 3.09 2.48
C LEU A 50 -9.04 2.91 1.79
N ASN A 51 -8.66 3.96 1.07
CA ASN A 51 -7.38 4.06 0.41
C ASN A 51 -6.48 4.99 1.23
N LEU A 52 -5.58 4.38 1.99
CA LEU A 52 -4.54 5.07 2.74
C LEU A 52 -3.37 5.30 1.78
N GLU A 53 -3.02 6.56 1.54
CA GLU A 53 -1.84 6.92 0.76
C GLU A 53 -0.84 7.68 1.60
N LEU A 54 0.44 7.39 1.38
CA LEU A 54 1.57 8.06 2.00
C LEU A 54 2.48 8.59 0.91
N ARG A 55 2.67 9.91 0.89
CA ARG A 55 3.56 10.57 -0.07
C ARG A 55 4.44 11.57 0.67
N PRO A 56 5.76 11.59 0.46
CA PRO A 56 6.57 12.64 1.05
C PRO A 56 6.26 13.97 0.35
N ARG A 57 6.41 15.09 1.06
CA ARG A 57 6.28 16.42 0.44
C ARG A 57 7.38 16.65 -0.60
N ASN A 58 8.61 16.22 -0.29
CA ASN A 58 9.73 16.14 -1.21
C ASN A 58 10.34 14.73 -1.18
N GLU A 59 10.74 14.20 -2.33
CA GLU A 59 11.41 12.89 -2.41
C GLU A 59 12.87 12.93 -1.94
N PHE A 60 13.49 14.11 -2.06
CA PHE A 60 14.89 14.34 -1.73
C PHE A 60 15.01 15.47 -0.72
N TYR A 61 15.87 15.23 0.28
CA TYR A 61 16.25 16.21 1.28
C TYR A 61 17.77 16.30 1.35
N TYR A 62 18.29 17.44 1.80
CA TYR A 62 19.71 17.63 2.08
C TYR A 62 19.99 17.51 3.58
N GLN A 63 21.21 17.10 3.93
CA GLN A 63 21.64 16.94 5.32
C GLN A 63 21.49 18.20 6.19
N ASN A 64 21.55 19.39 5.58
CA ASN A 64 21.40 20.66 6.28
C ASN A 64 19.93 21.03 6.57
N GLU A 65 18.97 20.29 6.02
CA GLU A 65 17.56 20.45 6.33
C GLU A 65 17.22 19.73 7.65
N THR A 66 16.46 20.40 8.51
CA THR A 66 16.11 19.88 9.85
C THR A 66 14.70 19.28 9.89
N THR A 67 13.85 19.65 8.94
CA THR A 67 12.44 19.26 8.93
C THR A 67 12.03 18.74 7.56
N ALA A 68 11.19 17.73 7.57
CA ALA A 68 10.51 17.18 6.42
C ALA A 68 9.06 16.90 6.78
N SER A 69 8.25 16.58 5.77
CA SER A 69 6.86 16.20 6.00
C SER A 69 6.38 15.12 5.05
N PHE A 70 5.39 14.38 5.54
CA PHE A 70 4.58 13.46 4.75
C PHE A 70 3.18 14.01 4.58
N ILE A 71 2.61 13.77 3.41
CA ILE A 71 1.22 14.00 3.08
C ILE A 71 0.50 12.66 3.15
N VAL A 72 -0.59 12.62 3.91
CA VAL A 72 -1.41 11.43 4.15
C VAL A 72 -2.83 11.68 3.66
N ASP A 73 -3.32 10.77 2.82
CA ASP A 73 -4.69 10.74 2.32
C ASP A 73 -5.42 9.52 2.87
N THR A 74 -6.67 9.69 3.32
CA THR A 74 -7.49 8.64 3.94
C THR A 74 -8.83 8.48 3.21
N SER A 75 -8.79 8.59 1.87
CA SER A 75 -9.97 8.65 1.02
C SER A 75 -10.83 7.39 1.11
N VAL A 76 -12.14 7.57 1.35
CA VAL A 76 -13.12 6.47 1.27
C VAL A 76 -13.74 6.48 -0.11
N ASN A 77 -13.78 5.32 -0.76
CA ASN A 77 -14.25 5.17 -2.13
C ASN A 77 -15.04 3.86 -2.30
N TYR A 78 -15.76 3.76 -3.42
CA TYR A 78 -16.50 2.56 -3.82
C TYR A 78 -15.92 1.95 -5.10
N GLU A 79 -14.67 2.26 -5.44
CA GLU A 79 -14.01 1.86 -6.69
C GLU A 79 -13.09 0.64 -6.49
N HIS A 80 -13.26 -0.09 -5.39
CA HIS A 80 -12.39 -1.18 -4.97
C HIS A 80 -10.91 -0.77 -4.80
N ARG A 81 -10.63 0.52 -4.55
CA ARG A 81 -9.27 1.02 -4.31
C ARG A 81 -8.96 1.03 -2.81
N GLY A 82 -7.86 0.39 -2.42
CA GLY A 82 -7.43 0.31 -1.02
C GLY A 82 -7.91 -0.96 -0.33
N SER A 83 -8.26 -0.87 0.96
CA SER A 83 -8.70 -2.00 1.77
C SER A 83 -10.16 -1.86 2.20
N PRO A 84 -10.88 -2.96 2.48
CA PRO A 84 -12.27 -2.88 2.94
C PRO A 84 -12.44 -1.95 4.13
N PHE A 85 -13.51 -1.15 4.11
CA PHE A 85 -13.80 -0.17 5.13
C PHE A 85 -15.24 -0.29 5.59
N THR A 86 -15.41 -0.37 6.91
CA THR A 86 -16.70 -0.26 7.56
C THR A 86 -16.70 1.02 8.39
N ASN A 87 -17.72 1.87 8.20
CA ASN A 87 -17.89 3.09 9.01
C ASN A 87 -18.43 2.76 10.41
N LYS A 88 -17.67 1.97 11.17
CA LYS A 88 -18.05 1.41 12.46
C LYS A 88 -16.77 1.15 13.27
N THR A 89 -16.74 1.66 14.48
CA THR A 89 -15.70 1.37 15.48
C THR A 89 -16.35 1.31 16.87
N PHE A 90 -15.62 0.78 17.84
CA PHE A 90 -16.07 0.65 19.22
C PHE A 90 -15.27 1.56 20.13
N THR A 91 -15.95 2.20 21.08
CA THR A 91 -15.27 2.90 22.17
C THR A 91 -15.11 1.92 23.34
N PRO A 92 -13.90 1.78 23.91
CA PRO A 92 -13.73 0.98 25.12
C PRO A 92 -14.74 1.38 26.19
N GLY A 93 -15.48 0.41 26.73
CA GLY A 93 -16.52 0.63 27.74
C GLY A 93 -17.91 1.00 27.20
N ARG A 94 -18.13 1.00 25.89
CA ARG A 94 -19.47 1.10 25.27
C ARG A 94 -19.80 -0.16 24.47
N ILE A 95 -21.06 -0.58 24.55
CA ILE A 95 -21.58 -1.73 23.79
C ILE A 95 -21.96 -1.30 22.36
N ASP A 96 -22.37 -0.05 22.22
CA ASP A 96 -22.79 0.50 20.93
C ASP A 96 -21.59 0.84 20.06
N SER A 97 -21.74 0.56 18.77
CA SER A 97 -20.78 1.02 17.79
C SER A 97 -21.00 2.48 17.43
N VAL A 98 -19.90 3.19 17.22
CA VAL A 98 -19.88 4.57 16.76
C VAL A 98 -19.28 4.65 15.36
N PRO A 99 -19.54 5.73 14.59
CA PRO A 99 -18.93 5.93 13.28
C PRO A 99 -17.40 6.02 13.37
N PHE A 100 -16.71 5.39 12.41
CA PHE A 100 -15.25 5.43 12.29
C PHE A 100 -14.83 6.70 11.55
N THR A 101 -14.68 7.79 12.30
CA THR A 101 -14.42 9.15 11.77
C THR A 101 -12.97 9.61 11.95
N THR A 102 -12.23 9.01 12.87
CA THR A 102 -10.84 9.38 13.18
C THR A 102 -9.99 8.13 13.25
N MET A 103 -8.85 8.13 12.57
CA MET A 103 -7.88 7.04 12.51
C MET A 103 -6.59 7.49 13.19
N LYS A 104 -5.94 6.59 13.94
CA LYS A 104 -4.60 6.83 14.48
C LYS A 104 -3.58 6.35 13.48
N ILE A 105 -2.59 7.17 13.18
CA ILE A 105 -1.49 6.82 12.28
C ILE A 105 -0.13 6.86 12.97
N GLN A 106 0.78 6.01 12.54
CA GLN A 106 2.20 6.10 12.87
C GLN A 106 3.02 5.88 11.61
N ILE A 107 4.08 6.68 11.45
CA ILE A 107 4.99 6.58 10.31
C ILE A 107 6.37 6.17 10.83
N THR A 108 6.91 5.09 10.28
CA THR A 108 8.19 4.51 10.70
C THR A 108 9.10 4.27 9.51
N ASN A 109 10.41 4.34 9.75
CA ASN A 109 11.42 3.81 8.84
C ASN A 109 11.45 2.29 8.97
N THR A 110 11.26 1.57 7.87
CA THR A 110 11.17 0.11 7.87
C THR A 110 12.53 -0.57 8.13
N LEU A 111 13.65 0.12 7.91
CA LEU A 111 14.99 -0.46 8.07
C LEU A 111 15.37 -0.70 9.54
N ASP A 112 15.02 0.24 10.42
CA ASP A 112 15.45 0.26 11.82
C ASP A 112 14.27 0.41 12.80
N SER A 113 13.04 0.42 12.29
CA SER A 113 11.81 0.68 13.06
C SER A 113 11.81 2.02 13.79
N MET A 114 12.63 2.98 13.35
CA MET A 114 12.65 4.33 13.90
C MET A 114 11.31 5.02 13.61
N THR A 115 10.71 5.61 14.63
CA THR A 115 9.49 6.41 14.48
C THR A 115 9.83 7.78 13.89
N LEU A 116 9.31 8.07 12.71
CA LEU A 116 9.42 9.39 12.07
C LEU A 116 8.27 10.28 12.54
N VAL A 117 7.04 9.76 12.52
CA VAL A 117 5.85 10.42 13.07
C VAL A 117 5.22 9.51 14.11
N ALA A 118 5.13 10.03 15.34
CA ALA A 118 4.48 9.34 16.45
C ALA A 118 2.96 9.21 16.21
N TRP A 119 2.31 8.36 17.02
CA TRP A 119 0.86 8.16 16.95
C TRP A 119 0.10 9.50 16.93
N SER A 120 -0.54 9.78 15.81
CA SER A 120 -1.25 11.03 15.54
C SER A 120 -2.63 10.73 14.96
N ASP A 121 -3.60 11.60 15.25
CA ASP A 121 -4.96 11.46 14.74
C ASP A 121 -5.08 12.06 13.33
N VAL A 122 -5.80 11.38 12.45
CA VAL A 122 -6.18 11.86 11.11
C VAL A 122 -7.67 11.59 10.88
N ALA A 123 -8.37 12.55 10.29
CA ALA A 123 -9.77 12.34 9.94
C ALA A 123 -9.90 11.28 8.85
N VAL A 124 -10.91 10.41 8.93
CA VAL A 124 -11.27 9.48 7.86
C VAL A 124 -11.94 10.27 6.73
N ASN A 125 -11.69 9.87 5.48
CA ASN A 125 -12.17 10.55 4.28
C ASN A 125 -11.66 12.00 4.17
N SER A 126 -10.40 12.21 4.55
CA SER A 126 -9.70 13.49 4.40
C SER A 126 -8.50 13.33 3.47
N MET A 127 -8.03 14.44 2.93
CA MET A 127 -6.90 14.48 2.00
C MET A 127 -5.95 15.62 2.37
N SER A 128 -4.69 15.48 1.93
CA SER A 128 -3.62 16.45 2.10
C SER A 128 -3.30 16.75 3.57
N ASN A 129 -3.41 15.76 4.44
CA ASN A 129 -3.03 15.89 5.86
C ASN A 129 -1.51 15.85 5.97
N GLU A 130 -0.91 16.94 6.46
CA GLU A 130 0.54 17.06 6.54
C GLU A 130 1.05 16.72 7.94
N PHE A 131 2.05 15.84 8.00
CA PHE A 131 2.72 15.41 9.23
C PHE A 131 4.21 15.71 9.13
N ALA A 132 4.68 16.67 9.91
CA ALA A 132 6.08 17.04 9.98
C ALA A 132 6.88 16.07 10.87
N PHE A 133 8.14 15.85 10.53
CA PHE A 133 9.09 15.09 11.33
C PHE A 133 10.50 15.68 11.26
N ASN A 134 11.34 15.28 12.21
CA ASN A 134 12.72 15.72 12.29
C ASN A 134 13.60 14.86 11.36
N LEU A 135 14.32 15.49 10.43
CA LEU A 135 15.24 14.81 9.51
C LEU A 135 16.58 14.47 10.16
N SER A 136 16.96 15.13 11.26
CA SER A 136 18.26 14.95 11.91
C SER A 136 18.47 13.54 12.48
N SER A 137 17.40 12.74 12.58
CA SER A 137 17.49 11.33 12.95
C SER A 137 17.91 10.42 11.80
N LEU A 138 17.91 10.91 10.56
CA LEU A 138 18.29 10.16 9.36
C LEU A 138 19.68 10.57 8.87
N ALA A 139 20.59 9.61 8.85
CA ALA A 139 21.91 9.82 8.28
C ALA A 139 21.83 10.05 6.76
N PRO A 140 22.66 10.91 6.17
CA PRO A 140 22.70 11.05 4.72
C PRO A 140 23.23 9.77 4.05
N LYS A 141 22.56 9.31 3.01
CA LYS A 141 22.99 8.18 2.17
C LYS A 141 22.34 8.26 0.79
N ALA A 142 23.01 7.68 -0.21
CA ALA A 142 22.51 7.69 -1.60
C ALA A 142 21.28 6.79 -1.81
N SER A 143 21.03 5.83 -0.92
CA SER A 143 19.86 4.94 -1.00
C SER A 143 18.65 5.52 -0.29
N ALA A 144 17.46 5.28 -0.81
CA ALA A 144 16.24 5.72 -0.17
C ALA A 144 15.99 5.00 1.16
N TYR A 145 15.45 5.73 2.12
CA TYR A 145 14.85 5.20 3.33
C TYR A 145 13.44 4.70 3.00
N PRO A 146 13.15 3.40 3.16
CA PRO A 146 11.79 2.89 3.05
C PRO A 146 11.00 3.34 4.28
N VAL A 147 9.81 3.85 4.03
CA VAL A 147 8.91 4.36 5.05
C VAL A 147 7.60 3.58 4.99
N ASN A 148 7.05 3.25 6.14
CA ASN A 148 5.77 2.60 6.29
C ASN A 148 4.84 3.49 7.13
N ILE A 149 3.58 3.57 6.73
CA ILE A 149 2.50 4.08 7.58
C ILE A 149 1.61 2.92 7.99
N ILE A 150 1.25 2.89 9.27
CA ILE A 150 0.12 2.11 9.77
C ILE A 150 -0.97 3.08 10.19
N GLY A 151 -2.20 2.80 9.77
CA GLY A 151 -3.41 3.47 10.23
C GLY A 151 -4.31 2.48 10.94
N ILE A 152 -4.76 2.80 12.15
CA ILE A 152 -5.66 1.94 12.94
C ILE A 152 -6.91 2.70 13.38
N SER A 153 -8.02 1.99 13.36
CA SER A 153 -9.25 2.41 14.01
C SER A 153 -9.08 2.55 15.53
N PRO A 154 -9.90 3.36 16.22
CA PRO A 154 -9.78 3.57 17.67
C PRO A 154 -9.86 2.29 18.52
N ASP A 155 -10.56 1.27 18.05
CA ASP A 155 -10.64 -0.07 18.67
C ASP A 155 -9.54 -1.04 18.20
N GLY A 156 -8.74 -0.67 17.20
CA GLY A 156 -7.69 -1.50 16.61
C GLY A 156 -8.20 -2.66 15.76
N ILE A 157 -9.48 -2.72 15.42
CA ILE A 157 -10.07 -3.84 14.66
C ILE A 157 -9.78 -3.70 13.16
N GLN A 158 -9.93 -2.48 12.64
CA GLN A 158 -9.60 -2.13 11.26
C GLN A 158 -8.21 -1.49 11.19
N SER A 159 -7.36 -2.02 10.31
CA SER A 159 -5.97 -1.58 10.13
C SER A 159 -5.65 -1.43 8.64
N TYR A 160 -4.88 -0.40 8.32
CA TYR A 160 -4.51 0.02 6.97
C TYR A 160 -3.01 0.28 6.90
N TYR A 161 -2.42 0.01 5.74
CA TYR A 161 -0.99 0.13 5.54
C TYR A 161 -0.69 0.78 4.20
N ALA A 162 0.35 1.59 4.15
CA ALA A 162 0.92 2.09 2.92
C ALA A 162 2.42 2.30 3.09
N THR A 163 3.14 2.30 1.97
CA THR A 163 4.59 2.48 1.97
C THR A 163 4.98 3.64 1.08
N SER A 164 6.14 4.22 1.38
CA SER A 164 6.74 5.29 0.59
C SER A 164 8.25 5.27 0.80
N SER A 165 8.96 6.25 0.24
CA SER A 165 10.39 6.40 0.48
C SER A 165 10.85 7.84 0.36
N ILE A 166 11.96 8.15 1.04
CA ILE A 166 12.65 9.44 0.96
C ILE A 166 14.15 9.24 0.88
N THR A 167 14.90 10.18 0.31
CA THR A 167 16.36 10.12 0.25
C THR A 167 16.97 11.36 0.90
N VAL A 168 17.92 11.15 1.81
CA VAL A 168 18.67 12.25 2.46
C VAL A 168 20.08 12.28 1.87
N LEU A 169 20.41 13.36 1.17
CA LEU A 169 21.67 13.54 0.47
C LEU A 169 22.66 14.33 1.32
N LEU A 170 23.94 13.98 1.21
CA LEU A 170 25.01 14.81 1.75
C LEU A 170 24.93 16.19 1.11
N ALA A 171 24.97 17.24 1.93
CA ALA A 171 25.12 18.60 1.42
C ALA A 171 26.55 18.72 0.87
N GLY A 172 26.67 18.65 -0.46
CA GLY A 172 27.92 18.82 -1.17
C GLY A 172 28.33 20.29 -1.17
N GLU A 173 29.20 20.61 -0.23
CA GLU A 173 30.10 21.76 -0.24
C GLU A 173 30.58 22.04 -1.67
N LEU A 174 30.27 23.22 -2.20
CA LEU A 174 30.81 23.69 -3.47
C LEU A 174 32.33 23.54 -3.36
N ARG A 175 32.90 22.55 -4.08
CA ARG A 175 34.33 22.44 -4.28
C ARG A 175 34.80 23.77 -4.85
N ASN A 176 35.32 24.64 -4.00
CA ASN A 176 36.16 25.77 -4.37
C ASN A 176 37.45 25.19 -4.96
N ASN A 177 37.37 24.70 -6.19
CA ASN A 177 38.52 24.41 -7.02
C ASN A 177 39.07 25.72 -7.59
N ARG A 178 39.48 26.63 -6.71
CA ARG A 178 40.38 27.72 -7.05
C ARG A 178 41.63 27.57 -6.21
N THR A 179 42.45 26.61 -6.61
CA THR A 179 43.89 26.73 -6.51
C THR A 179 44.28 28.02 -7.21
N VAL A 180 44.54 29.08 -6.45
CA VAL A 180 45.34 30.20 -6.94
C VAL A 180 46.71 30.00 -6.32
N ALA A 181 47.56 29.30 -7.07
CA ALA A 181 48.99 29.41 -6.86
C ALA A 181 49.40 30.79 -7.36
N CYS A 182 49.93 31.62 -6.47
CA CYS A 182 50.80 32.76 -6.75
C CYS A 182 51.89 32.75 -5.68
#